data_AF-A0A2W4N9S8-F1
#
_entry.id   AF-A0A2W4N9S8-F1
#
_cell.length_a   1.000
_cell.length_b   1.000
_cell.length_c   1.000
_cell.angle_alpha   90.00
_cell.angle_beta   90.00
_cell.angle_gamma   90.00
#
_symmetry.space_group_name_H-M   'P 1'
#
loop_
_entity.id
_entity.type
_entity.pdbx_description
1 polymer ?
#
loop_
_entity_poly.entity_id
_entity_poly.type
_entity_poly.pdbx_seq_one_letter_code
_entity_poly.pdbx_strand_id
1 'polypeptide(L)'
;MGVTRASRDSIQDQVERWGAEAKRLAEAGREVAALDLYRKAADALPGAPWLQQRTAELARKLRQYDVAILYFRRSAAAFIAAGFDKRAIAPLRAAWTIARDEMPSFAGVLVEVSTELSEVLESVGLHTDAHTIVECTEDALRQAGLRSQTTLRREPVRPSGVVASDAPDAEPLPLERIRSR
;
A
#
# COMPACT_ATOMS: atom_id res chain seq x y z
N MET A 1 1.82 24.69 11.94
CA MET A 1 1.55 24.64 13.39
C MET A 1 2.56 23.70 14.03
N GLY A 2 3.70 24.22 14.49
CA GLY A 2 4.78 23.41 15.06
C GLY A 2 4.44 23.00 16.48
N VAL A 3 4.43 21.70 16.75
CA VAL A 3 4.35 21.16 18.12
C VAL A 3 5.60 21.63 18.87
N THR A 4 5.41 22.38 19.95
CA THR A 4 6.52 22.85 20.79
C THR A 4 7.28 21.67 21.40
N ARG A 5 8.58 21.81 21.67
CA ARG A 5 9.39 20.74 22.28
C ARG A 5 8.75 20.17 23.56
N ALA A 6 8.24 21.06 24.42
CA ALA A 6 7.50 20.68 25.62
C ALA A 6 6.22 19.85 25.33
N SER A 7 5.52 20.14 24.24
CA SER A 7 4.36 19.35 23.82
C SER A 7 4.75 18.00 23.21
N ARG A 8 5.93 17.90 22.58
CA ARG A 8 6.46 16.62 22.07
C ARG A 8 6.89 15.72 23.22
N ASP A 9 7.59 16.27 24.21
CA ASP A 9 8.03 15.56 25.41
C ASP A 9 6.79 15.03 26.18
N SER A 10 5.73 15.84 26.30
CA SER A 10 4.45 15.43 26.91
C SER A 10 3.72 14.30 26.16
N ILE A 11 3.80 14.26 24.82
CA ILE A 11 3.22 13.16 24.02
C ILE A 11 4.04 11.89 24.21
N GLN A 12 5.36 12.00 24.24
CA GLN A 12 6.24 10.87 24.47
C GLN A 12 6.01 10.23 25.85
N ASP A 13 5.92 11.04 26.91
CA ASP A 13 5.61 10.56 28.26
C ASP A 13 4.24 9.88 28.35
N GLN A 14 3.25 10.32 27.56
CA GLN A 14 1.94 9.67 27.48
C GLN A 14 2.01 8.33 26.75
N VAL A 15 2.74 8.28 25.64
CA VAL A 15 2.96 7.06 24.85
C VAL A 15 3.68 6.00 25.67
N GLU A 16 4.71 6.39 26.43
CA GLU A 16 5.44 5.47 27.31
C GLU A 16 4.54 4.90 28.41
N ARG A 17 3.68 5.74 29.03
CA ARG A 17 2.69 5.29 30.01
C ARG A 17 1.67 4.33 29.42
N TRP A 18 1.10 4.63 28.26
CA TRP A 18 0.17 3.72 27.59
C TRP A 18 0.84 2.41 27.18
N GLY A 19 2.07 2.47 26.67
CA GLY A 19 2.84 1.27 26.30
C GLY A 19 3.18 0.39 27.48
N ALA A 20 3.56 0.97 28.62
CA ALA A 20 3.83 0.23 29.85
C ALA A 20 2.56 -0.44 30.41
N GLU A 21 1.45 0.28 30.45
CA GLU A 21 0.16 -0.29 30.90
C GLU A 21 -0.36 -1.36 29.94
N ALA A 22 -0.23 -1.16 28.63
CA ALA A 22 -0.58 -2.16 27.63
C ALA A 22 0.21 -3.46 27.83
N LYS A 23 1.52 -3.34 28.08
CA LYS A 23 2.38 -4.50 28.39
C LYS A 23 1.89 -5.23 29.65
N ARG A 24 1.61 -4.50 30.72
CA ARG A 24 1.09 -5.07 31.97
C ARG A 24 -0.25 -5.79 31.78
N LEU A 25 -1.15 -5.21 30.99
CA LEU A 25 -2.43 -5.83 30.66
C LEU A 25 -2.26 -7.11 29.84
N ALA A 26 -1.36 -7.13 28.86
CA ALA A 26 -1.07 -8.31 28.06
C ALA A 26 -0.48 -9.44 28.91
N GLU A 27 0.45 -9.12 29.82
CA GLU A 27 1.02 -10.09 30.78
C GLU A 27 -0.04 -10.64 31.75
N ALA A 28 -1.06 -9.85 32.08
CA ALA A 28 -2.22 -10.28 32.86
C ALA A 28 -3.30 -11.01 32.03
N GLY A 29 -3.05 -11.32 30.75
CA GLY A 29 -3.99 -11.99 29.85
C GLY A 29 -5.14 -11.11 29.35
N ARG A 30 -5.12 -9.80 29.64
CA ARG A 30 -6.13 -8.83 29.21
C ARG A 30 -5.77 -8.23 27.85
N GLU A 31 -5.65 -9.11 26.85
CA GLU A 31 -5.05 -8.80 25.54
C GLU A 31 -5.83 -7.77 24.71
N VAL A 32 -7.17 -7.79 24.77
CA VAL A 32 -8.00 -6.81 24.05
C VAL A 32 -7.76 -5.39 24.58
N ALA A 33 -7.78 -5.23 25.91
CA ALA A 33 -7.53 -3.92 26.54
C ALA A 33 -6.07 -3.46 26.33
N ALA A 34 -5.13 -4.40 26.30
CA ALA A 34 -3.74 -4.11 25.93
C ALA A 34 -3.64 -3.59 24.49
N LEU A 35 -4.36 -4.21 23.55
CA LEU A 35 -4.37 -3.78 22.15
C LEU A 35 -4.92 -2.36 22.01
N ASP A 36 -6.01 -2.02 22.69
CA ASP A 36 -6.58 -0.66 22.64
C ASP A 36 -5.58 0.42 23.08
N LEU A 37 -4.81 0.14 24.15
CA LEU A 37 -3.77 1.04 24.61
C LEU A 37 -2.57 1.11 23.66
N TYR A 38 -2.15 -0.03 23.10
CA TYR A 38 -1.10 -0.04 22.09
C TYR A 38 -1.50 0.74 20.84
N ARG A 39 -2.74 0.60 20.36
CA ARG A 39 -3.28 1.39 19.24
C ARG A 39 -3.22 2.89 19.54
N LYS A 40 -3.71 3.29 20.72
CA LYS A 40 -3.67 4.68 21.16
C LYS A 40 -2.24 5.25 21.18
N ALA A 41 -1.30 4.46 21.69
CA ALA A 41 0.11 4.82 21.73
C ALA A 41 0.71 4.91 20.31
N ALA A 42 0.43 3.93 19.45
CA ALA A 42 0.92 3.85 18.08
C ALA A 42 0.37 4.98 17.20
N ASP A 43 -0.86 5.41 17.44
CA ASP A 43 -1.51 6.52 16.74
C ASP A 43 -0.94 7.88 17.17
N ALA A 44 -0.60 8.03 18.45
CA ALA A 44 0.06 9.23 18.97
C ALA A 44 1.52 9.36 18.52
N LEU A 45 2.21 8.25 18.23
CA LEU A 45 3.59 8.23 17.76
C LEU A 45 3.76 7.34 16.50
N PRO A 46 3.31 7.80 15.32
CA PRO A 46 3.34 7.00 14.10
C PRO A 46 4.75 6.64 13.64
N GLY A 47 5.75 7.47 13.98
CA GLY A 47 7.16 7.28 13.61
C GLY A 47 7.96 6.32 14.50
N ALA A 48 7.32 5.55 15.38
CA ALA A 48 7.99 4.57 16.25
C ALA A 48 7.77 3.14 15.75
N PRO A 49 8.68 2.55 14.95
CA PRO A 49 8.48 1.22 14.34
C PRO A 49 8.19 0.12 15.36
N TRP A 50 8.91 0.13 16.49
CA TRP A 50 8.75 -0.86 17.55
C TRP A 50 7.33 -0.88 18.15
N LEU A 51 6.67 0.27 18.20
CA LEU A 51 5.33 0.41 18.75
C LEU A 51 4.27 -0.06 17.76
N GLN A 52 4.46 0.27 16.48
CA GLN A 52 3.63 -0.27 15.39
C GLN A 52 3.73 -1.80 15.37
N GLN A 53 4.96 -2.35 15.44
CA GLN A 53 5.19 -3.80 15.44
C GLN A 53 4.52 -4.52 16.62
N ARG A 54 4.66 -4.01 17.85
CA ARG A 54 3.99 -4.62 19.02
C ARG A 54 2.47 -4.62 18.89
N THR A 55 1.91 -3.55 18.35
CA THR A 55 0.47 -3.44 18.09
C THR A 55 0.03 -4.49 17.06
N ALA A 56 0.78 -4.63 15.98
CA ALA A 56 0.52 -5.60 14.93
C ALA A 56 0.60 -7.06 15.41
N GLU A 57 1.63 -7.39 16.20
CA GLU A 57 1.84 -8.74 16.74
C GLU A 57 0.70 -9.15 17.69
N LEU A 58 0.28 -8.23 18.56
CA LEU A 58 -0.85 -8.49 19.47
C LEU A 58 -2.17 -8.61 18.70
N ALA A 59 -2.42 -7.74 17.71
CA ALA A 59 -3.59 -7.83 16.85
C ALA A 59 -3.63 -9.18 16.09
N ARG A 60 -2.48 -9.63 15.57
CA ARG A 60 -2.35 -10.94 14.91
C ARG A 60 -2.68 -12.08 15.87
N LYS A 61 -2.18 -12.04 17.11
CA LYS A 61 -2.50 -13.04 18.14
C LYS A 61 -4.01 -13.12 18.41
N LEU A 62 -4.68 -11.97 18.40
CA LEU A 62 -6.13 -11.84 18.57
C LEU A 62 -6.94 -12.09 17.29
N ARG A 63 -6.30 -12.53 16.19
CA ARG A 63 -6.94 -12.75 14.87
C ARG A 63 -7.62 -11.51 14.28
N GLN A 64 -7.24 -10.31 14.73
CA GLN A 64 -7.67 -9.04 14.13
C GLN A 64 -6.72 -8.70 12.97
N TYR A 65 -6.89 -9.41 11.85
CA TYR A 65 -5.95 -9.41 10.75
C TYR A 65 -5.88 -8.11 9.97
N ASP A 66 -7.01 -7.41 9.83
CA ASP A 66 -7.10 -6.07 9.28
C ASP A 66 -6.23 -5.08 10.07
N VAL A 67 -6.35 -5.12 11.40
CA VAL A 67 -5.55 -4.30 12.33
C VAL A 67 -4.08 -4.72 12.27
N ALA A 68 -3.79 -6.01 12.26
CA ALA A 68 -2.42 -6.52 12.19
C ALA A 68 -1.70 -6.04 10.92
N ILE A 69 -2.33 -6.20 9.75
CA ILE A 69 -1.78 -5.76 8.46
C ILE A 69 -1.52 -4.25 8.46
N LEU A 70 -2.50 -3.45 8.92
CA LEU A 70 -2.35 -2.00 9.01
C LEU A 70 -1.10 -1.60 9.82
N TYR A 71 -0.93 -2.17 11.02
CA TYR A 71 0.19 -1.79 11.90
C TYR A 71 1.53 -2.38 11.43
N PHE A 72 1.55 -3.53 10.75
CA PHE A 72 2.78 -4.02 10.10
C PHE A 72 3.23 -3.07 8.96
N ARG A 73 2.31 -2.62 8.10
CA ARG A 73 2.62 -1.63 7.05
C ARG A 73 3.11 -0.31 7.64
N ARG A 74 2.48 0.18 8.72
CA ARG A 74 2.96 1.39 9.43
C ARG A 74 4.34 1.20 10.05
N SER A 75 4.63 0.02 10.59
CA SER A 75 5.98 -0.31 11.07
C SER A 75 7.01 -0.24 9.94
N ALA A 76 6.69 -0.80 8.78
CA ALA A 76 7.55 -0.73 7.60
C ALA A 76 7.78 0.71 7.13
N ALA A 77 6.71 1.49 6.99
CA ALA A 77 6.77 2.90 6.63
C ALA A 77 7.64 3.71 7.62
N ALA A 78 7.54 3.44 8.91
CA ALA A 78 8.37 4.09 9.93
C ALA A 78 9.86 3.69 9.81
N PHE A 79 10.18 2.44 9.45
CA PHE A 79 11.56 2.03 9.16
C PHE A 79 12.11 2.73 7.92
N ILE A 80 11.34 2.78 6.83
CA ILE A 80 11.72 3.46 5.58
C ILE A 80 11.95 4.95 5.83
N ALA A 81 11.03 5.61 6.55
CA ALA A 81 11.16 7.03 6.90
C ALA A 81 12.41 7.32 7.75
N ALA A 82 12.90 6.33 8.51
CA ALA A 82 14.12 6.42 9.29
C ALA A 82 15.39 5.96 8.53
N GLY A 83 15.28 5.59 7.25
CA GLY A 83 16.40 5.13 6.41
C GLY A 83 16.85 3.69 6.66
N PHE A 84 15.97 2.85 7.23
CA PHE A 84 16.25 1.45 7.55
C PHE A 84 15.45 0.48 6.67
N ASP A 85 15.50 0.64 5.35
CA ASP A 85 14.70 -0.11 4.36
C ASP A 85 14.78 -1.63 4.55
N LYS A 86 15.98 -2.18 4.83
CA LYS A 86 16.16 -3.61 5.11
C LYS A 86 15.31 -4.11 6.29
N ARG A 87 15.05 -3.26 7.28
CA ARG A 87 14.21 -3.60 8.44
C ARG A 87 12.71 -3.53 8.13
N ALA A 88 12.31 -2.83 7.07
CA ALA A 88 10.91 -2.75 6.63
C ALA A 88 10.42 -4.05 5.97
N ILE A 89 11.34 -4.88 5.46
CA ILE A 89 11.03 -6.16 4.80
C ILE A 89 10.26 -7.11 5.72
N ALA A 90 10.70 -7.27 6.97
CA ALA A 90 10.09 -8.26 7.86
C ALA A 90 8.62 -7.93 8.23
N PRO A 91 8.26 -6.68 8.61
CA PRO A 91 6.86 -6.30 8.77
C PRO A 91 6.03 -6.45 7.48
N LEU A 92 6.57 -6.05 6.32
CA LEU A 92 5.84 -6.20 5.04
C LEU A 92 5.60 -7.68 4.69
N ARG A 93 6.60 -8.56 4.90
CA ARG A 93 6.42 -10.01 4.74
C ARG A 93 5.35 -10.55 5.68
N ALA A 94 5.32 -10.11 6.94
CA ALA A 94 4.29 -10.54 7.88
C ALA A 94 2.88 -10.11 7.44
N ALA A 95 2.72 -8.87 6.96
CA ALA A 95 1.46 -8.39 6.39
C ALA A 95 1.05 -9.18 5.15
N TRP A 96 1.99 -9.44 4.23
CA TRP A 96 1.78 -10.20 3.01
C TRP A 96 1.31 -11.62 3.31
N THR A 97 1.98 -12.32 4.24
CA THR A 97 1.60 -13.67 4.65
C THR A 97 0.18 -13.73 5.19
N ILE A 98 -0.20 -12.80 6.08
CA ILE A 98 -1.57 -12.75 6.62
C ILE A 98 -2.58 -12.52 5.48
N ALA A 99 -2.32 -11.56 4.59
CA ALA A 99 -3.23 -11.27 3.49
C ALA A 99 -3.39 -12.45 2.52
N ARG A 100 -2.31 -13.21 2.30
CA ARG A 100 -2.31 -14.39 1.44
C ARG A 100 -3.07 -15.56 2.07
N ASP A 101 -2.86 -15.80 3.36
CA ASP A 101 -3.45 -16.94 4.05
C ASP A 101 -4.96 -16.73 4.34
N GLU A 102 -5.40 -15.47 4.42
CA GLU A 102 -6.80 -15.09 4.68
C GLU A 102 -7.57 -14.71 3.38
N MET A 103 -7.15 -15.29 2.26
CA MET A 103 -7.84 -15.16 0.97
C MET A 103 -9.22 -15.81 0.99
N PRO A 104 -10.23 -15.26 0.28
CA PRO A 104 -10.16 -14.11 -0.64
C PRO A 104 -10.36 -12.73 0.02
N SER A 105 -10.63 -12.68 1.33
CA SER A 105 -11.04 -11.47 2.05
C SER A 105 -10.05 -10.32 1.93
N PHE A 106 -8.76 -10.62 1.76
CA PHE A 106 -7.67 -9.64 1.68
C PHE A 106 -7.01 -9.57 0.29
N ALA A 107 -7.67 -10.01 -0.78
CA ALA A 107 -7.07 -10.02 -2.12
C ALA A 107 -6.53 -8.66 -2.60
N GLY A 108 -7.27 -7.57 -2.39
CA GLY A 108 -6.80 -6.23 -2.73
C GLY A 108 -5.58 -5.81 -1.90
N VAL A 109 -5.63 -6.08 -0.60
CA VAL A 109 -4.54 -5.78 0.34
C VAL A 109 -3.30 -6.62 0.03
N LEU A 110 -3.46 -7.86 -0.42
CA LEU A 110 -2.37 -8.73 -0.84
C LEU A 110 -1.61 -8.11 -2.02
N VAL A 111 -2.31 -7.58 -3.02
CA VAL A 111 -1.69 -6.88 -4.16
C VAL A 111 -0.94 -5.64 -3.67
N GLU A 112 -1.58 -4.78 -2.87
CA GLU A 112 -0.93 -3.57 -2.33
C GLU A 112 0.35 -3.89 -1.56
N VAL A 113 0.30 -4.83 -0.63
CA VAL A 113 1.46 -5.21 0.20
C VAL A 113 2.53 -5.90 -0.66
N SER A 114 2.14 -6.67 -1.69
CA SER A 114 3.10 -7.27 -2.61
C SER A 114 3.91 -6.21 -3.37
N THR A 115 3.25 -5.13 -3.82
CA THR A 115 3.91 -4.01 -4.51
C THR A 115 4.85 -3.26 -3.57
N GLU A 116 4.39 -2.92 -2.36
CA GLU A 116 5.25 -2.27 -1.35
C GLU A 116 6.48 -3.13 -1.02
N LEU A 117 6.27 -4.44 -0.85
CA LEU A 117 7.35 -5.37 -0.54
C LEU A 117 8.33 -5.54 -1.70
N SER A 118 7.85 -5.63 -2.95
CA SER A 118 8.73 -5.75 -4.12
C SER A 118 9.58 -4.49 -4.30
N GLU A 119 9.00 -3.30 -4.14
CA GLU A 119 9.73 -2.03 -4.24
C GLU A 119 10.85 -1.92 -3.20
N VAL A 120 10.57 -2.31 -1.94
CA VAL A 120 11.59 -2.31 -0.87
C VAL A 120 12.66 -3.36 -1.14
N LEU A 121 12.29 -4.55 -1.62
CA LEU A 121 13.25 -5.60 -1.96
C LEU A 121 14.18 -5.14 -3.10
N GLU A 122 13.64 -4.51 -4.14
CA GLU A 122 14.43 -3.93 -5.21
C GLU A 122 15.37 -2.82 -4.73
N SER A 123 14.89 -1.92 -3.86
CA SER A 123 15.71 -0.80 -3.36
C SER A 123 16.92 -1.27 -2.55
N VAL A 124 16.82 -2.43 -1.89
CA VAL A 124 17.93 -3.04 -1.13
C VAL A 124 18.76 -4.05 -1.93
N GLY A 125 18.49 -4.20 -3.23
CA GLY A 125 19.22 -5.08 -4.16
C GLY A 125 18.79 -6.55 -4.15
N LEU A 126 17.62 -6.88 -3.59
CA LEU A 126 17.07 -8.24 -3.51
C LEU A 126 16.07 -8.50 -4.66
N HIS A 127 16.51 -8.32 -5.90
CA HIS A 127 15.64 -8.41 -7.10
C HIS A 127 14.98 -9.77 -7.29
N THR A 128 15.70 -10.87 -7.01
CA THR A 128 15.14 -12.22 -7.13
C THR A 128 13.99 -12.42 -6.14
N ASP A 129 14.15 -12.00 -4.89
CA ASP A 129 13.10 -12.07 -3.88
C ASP A 129 11.88 -11.21 -4.28
N ALA A 130 12.12 -10.03 -4.87
CA ALA A 130 11.04 -9.17 -5.35
C ALA A 130 10.19 -9.88 -6.42
N HIS A 131 10.84 -10.50 -7.41
CA HIS A 131 10.18 -11.29 -8.45
C HIS A 131 9.37 -12.45 -7.85
N THR A 132 9.96 -13.21 -6.93
CA THR A 132 9.29 -14.34 -6.28
C THR A 132 8.03 -13.91 -5.52
N ILE A 133 8.04 -12.74 -4.87
CA ILE A 133 6.86 -12.21 -4.18
C ILE A 133 5.72 -11.90 -5.16
N VAL A 134 6.04 -11.30 -6.31
CA VAL A 134 5.04 -11.01 -7.34
C VAL A 134 4.45 -12.29 -7.91
N GLU A 135 5.29 -13.25 -8.30
CA GLU A 135 4.85 -14.56 -8.82
C GLU A 135 3.97 -15.30 -7.80
N CYS A 136 4.40 -15.38 -6.54
CA CYS A 136 3.61 -16.03 -5.49
C CYS A 136 2.25 -15.34 -5.27
N THR A 137 2.19 -14.03 -5.45
CA THR A 137 0.95 -13.25 -5.30
C THR A 137 0.00 -13.54 -6.46
N GLU A 138 0.51 -13.55 -7.70
CA GLU A 138 -0.29 -13.88 -8.88
C GLU A 138 -0.80 -15.33 -8.84
N ASP A 139 0.03 -16.26 -8.40
CA ASP A 139 -0.36 -17.66 -8.22
C ASP A 139 -1.45 -17.82 -7.17
N ALA A 140 -1.33 -17.15 -6.02
CA ALA A 140 -2.34 -17.16 -4.97
C ALA A 140 -3.69 -16.58 -5.46
N LEU A 141 -3.65 -15.48 -6.22
CA LEU A 141 -4.85 -14.88 -6.81
C LEU A 141 -5.48 -15.82 -7.84
N ARG A 142 -4.67 -16.43 -8.71
CA ARG A 142 -5.14 -17.39 -9.72
C ARG A 142 -5.79 -18.61 -9.07
N GLN A 143 -5.19 -19.16 -8.02
CA GLN A 143 -5.74 -20.29 -7.24
C GLN A 143 -7.07 -19.93 -6.56
N ALA A 144 -7.22 -18.68 -6.11
CA ALA A 144 -8.47 -18.16 -5.57
C ALA A 144 -9.53 -17.81 -6.65
N GLY A 145 -9.23 -18.03 -7.93
CA GLY A 145 -10.10 -17.65 -9.05
C GLY A 145 -10.20 -16.14 -9.31
N LEU A 146 -9.30 -15.37 -8.71
CA LEU A 146 -9.24 -13.92 -8.82
C LEU A 146 -8.18 -13.53 -9.85
N ARG A 147 -8.47 -12.53 -10.69
CA ARG A 147 -7.47 -11.96 -11.60
C ARG A 147 -6.85 -10.73 -10.96
N SER A 148 -5.52 -10.72 -10.82
CA SER A 148 -4.76 -9.52 -10.48
C SER A 148 -5.01 -8.48 -11.56
N GLN A 149 -5.72 -7.40 -11.25
CA GLN A 149 -5.75 -6.23 -12.13
C GLN A 149 -4.50 -5.39 -11.91
N THR A 150 -3.32 -5.98 -12.10
CA THR A 150 -2.06 -5.22 -12.16
C THR A 150 -2.00 -4.62 -13.56
N THR A 151 -2.74 -3.52 -13.77
CA THR A 151 -2.65 -2.74 -15.01
C THR A 151 -1.30 -2.05 -15.06
N LEU A 152 -0.30 -2.74 -15.60
CA LEU A 152 0.84 -2.08 -16.21
C LEU A 152 0.33 -1.18 -17.33
N ARG A 153 0.43 0.13 -17.10
CA ARG A 153 0.64 1.18 -18.11
C ARG A 153 -0.33 1.18 -19.31
N ARG A 154 -1.39 1.99 -19.15
CA ARG A 154 -2.24 2.60 -20.18
C ARG A 154 -1.55 2.73 -21.55
N GLU A 155 -1.84 1.82 -22.49
CA GLU A 155 -1.66 2.11 -23.91
C GLU A 155 -2.74 3.12 -24.34
N PRO A 156 -2.39 4.22 -25.02
CA PRO A 156 -3.40 5.07 -25.62
C PRO A 156 -4.04 4.32 -26.78
N VAL A 157 -5.36 4.15 -26.71
CA VAL A 157 -6.21 3.67 -27.79
C VAL A 157 -5.87 4.47 -29.05
N ARG A 158 -5.26 3.83 -30.04
CA ARG A 158 -5.16 4.41 -31.38
C ARG A 158 -6.57 4.50 -31.95
N PRO A 159 -7.04 5.67 -32.41
CA PRO A 159 -8.29 5.72 -33.16
C PRO A 159 -8.06 5.03 -34.52
N SER A 160 -8.67 3.85 -34.66
CA SER A 160 -8.82 3.18 -35.95
C SER A 160 -9.99 3.84 -36.69
N GLY A 161 -9.71 4.45 -37.83
CA GLY A 161 -10.71 5.17 -38.60
C GLY A 161 -10.15 5.76 -39.88
N VAL A 162 -9.50 4.93 -40.70
CA VAL A 162 -9.32 5.24 -42.13
C VAL A 162 -10.65 4.90 -42.81
N VAL A 163 -11.34 5.91 -43.33
CA VAL A 163 -12.34 5.72 -44.37
C VAL A 163 -11.85 6.48 -45.59
N ALA A 164 -11.63 5.71 -46.65
CA ALA A 164 -11.21 6.15 -47.97
C ALA A 164 -12.21 7.14 -48.57
N SER A 165 -11.72 8.08 -49.37
CA SER A 165 -12.57 8.81 -50.31
C SER A 165 -11.83 8.88 -51.65
N ASP A 166 -12.21 7.95 -52.54
CA ASP A 166 -11.94 8.01 -53.97
C ASP A 166 -12.61 9.25 -54.58
N ALA A 167 -11.89 9.94 -55.45
CA ALA A 167 -12.47 10.83 -56.47
C ALA A 167 -12.80 9.98 -57.72
N PRO A 168 -13.75 10.41 -58.57
CA PRO A 168 -13.30 11.08 -59.80
C PRO A 168 -14.25 12.15 -60.42
N ASP A 169 -13.61 13.04 -61.19
CA ASP A 169 -14.00 13.84 -62.38
C ASP A 169 -15.46 14.16 -62.76
N ALA A 170 -15.77 15.45 -62.96
CA ALA A 170 -15.95 16.10 -64.28
C ALA A 170 -16.64 17.50 -64.24
N GLU A 171 -16.08 18.42 -65.05
CA GLU A 171 -16.35 19.82 -65.49
C GLU A 171 -17.81 20.32 -65.77
N PRO A 172 -18.06 21.58 -66.28
CA PRO A 172 -17.50 22.93 -66.05
C PRO A 172 -18.57 24.07 -65.88
N LEU A 173 -18.06 25.31 -65.68
CA LEU A 173 -18.61 26.70 -65.57
C LEU A 173 -20.04 27.07 -66.10
N PRO A 174 -20.62 28.20 -65.60
CA PRO A 174 -20.53 29.41 -66.43
C PRO A 174 -20.17 30.72 -65.69
N LEU A 175 -19.64 31.63 -66.51
CA LEU A 175 -19.31 33.05 -66.27
C LEU A 175 -20.53 33.89 -65.87
N GLU A 176 -20.36 34.84 -64.96
CA GLU A 176 -21.03 36.15 -65.01
C GLU A 176 -20.09 37.23 -64.44
N ARG A 177 -19.95 38.30 -65.23
CA ARG A 177 -19.15 39.50 -64.99
C ARG A 177 -19.86 40.43 -64.00
N ILE A 178 -19.13 41.44 -63.51
CA ILE A 178 -19.49 42.87 -63.30
C ILE A 178 -18.72 43.36 -62.05
N ARG A 179 -17.51 43.93 -62.18
CA ARG A 179 -17.15 45.36 -62.30
C ARG A 179 -17.64 46.31 -61.19
N SER A 180 -16.65 47.05 -60.65
CA SER A 180 -16.70 48.41 -60.08
C SER A 180 -17.19 48.51 -58.63
N ARG A 181 -16.38 48.99 -57.68
CA ARG A 181 -15.70 50.29 -57.60
C ARG A 181 -14.45 50.24 -56.74
#